data_AF-A0A959ARN7-F1
#
_entry.id   AF-A0A959ARN7-F1
#
_cell.length_a   1.000
_cell.length_b   1.000
_cell.length_c   1.000
_cell.angle_alpha   90.00
_cell.angle_beta   90.00
_cell.angle_gamma   90.00
#
_symmetry.space_group_name_H-M   'P 1'
#
loop_
_entity.id
_entity.type
_entity.pdbx_description
1 polymer ?
#
loop_
_entity_poly.entity_id
_entity_poly.type
_entity_poly.pdbx_seq_one_letter_code
_entity_poly.pdbx_strand_id
1 'polypeptide(L)'
;VYIFNEIIKIYNPFDIQKQCYITNRLNDQGVSIADPGTFQPGTPIVEPVGRRKIDFAFEHRICFSVYQHTITRNAYEYWQKIGQLVSPTGTIFDTPPARVPGNLENITDPGNPALGYFEISTIDTARIYSRNGLLGDDFLLQDFPYCEYDFSTWPPVNHLECDNCLVLPSSTLDKPVWWQ
;
A
#
# COMPACT_ATOMS: atom_id res chain seq x y z
N VAL A 1 5.42 3.25 2.04
CA VAL A 1 6.59 3.75 1.28
C VAL A 1 7.85 3.30 1.99
N TYR A 2 8.91 2.93 1.30
CA TYR A 2 10.20 2.62 1.92
C TYR A 2 11.35 3.27 1.15
N ILE A 3 12.46 3.52 1.84
CA ILE A 3 13.69 4.00 1.16
C ILE A 3 14.45 2.81 0.59
N PHE A 4 15.13 3.03 -0.52
CA PHE A 4 16.10 2.09 -1.05
C PHE A 4 17.33 2.88 -1.49
N ASN A 5 18.49 2.54 -0.92
CA ASN A 5 19.75 3.20 -1.24
C ASN A 5 20.51 2.31 -2.22
N GLU A 6 20.96 2.89 -3.33
CA GLU A 6 21.91 2.23 -4.22
C GLU A 6 23.24 2.00 -3.49
N ILE A 7 23.96 0.95 -3.88
CA ILE A 7 25.29 0.65 -3.35
C ILE A 7 26.38 1.22 -4.27
N ILE A 8 27.61 1.33 -3.77
CA ILE A 8 28.76 1.70 -4.59
C ILE A 8 29.06 0.58 -5.57
N LYS A 9 29.04 0.89 -6.87
CA LYS A 9 29.52 -0.02 -7.91
C LYS A 9 31.02 -0.26 -7.71
N ILE A 10 31.39 -1.49 -7.35
CA ILE A 10 32.79 -1.87 -7.10
C ILE A 10 33.67 -1.59 -8.33
N TYR A 11 33.10 -1.72 -9.53
CA TYR A 11 33.77 -1.48 -10.81
C TYR A 11 33.68 -0.03 -11.33
N ASN A 12 32.89 0.84 -10.68
CA ASN A 12 32.77 2.26 -11.01
C ASN A 12 32.49 3.11 -9.76
N PRO A 13 33.52 3.41 -8.95
CA PRO A 13 33.36 4.06 -7.64
C PRO A 13 32.98 5.54 -7.70
N PHE A 14 32.88 6.14 -8.89
CA PHE A 14 32.54 7.55 -9.08
C PHE A 14 31.04 7.79 -9.35
N ASP A 15 30.25 6.71 -9.42
CA ASP A 15 28.82 6.85 -9.67
C ASP A 15 28.11 7.46 -8.45
N ILE A 16 27.15 8.35 -8.72
CA ILE A 16 26.41 9.03 -7.65
C ILE A 16 25.32 8.08 -7.17
N GLN A 17 25.47 7.57 -5.95
CA GLN A 17 24.44 6.76 -5.30
C GLN A 17 23.16 7.57 -5.13
N LYS A 18 22.05 6.99 -5.57
CA LYS A 18 20.73 7.56 -5.37
C LYS A 18 20.03 6.91 -4.20
N GLN A 19 19.12 7.68 -3.62
CA GLN A 19 18.12 7.17 -2.69
C GLN A 19 16.76 7.27 -3.37
N CYS A 20 16.14 6.12 -3.60
CA CYS A 20 14.78 6.06 -4.10
C CYS A 20 13.77 5.93 -2.96
N TYR A 21 12.56 6.44 -3.22
CA TYR A 21 11.38 6.26 -2.39
C TYR A 21 10.40 5.39 -3.15
N ILE A 22 10.11 4.20 -2.62
CA ILE A 22 9.25 3.22 -3.29
C ILE A 22 7.89 3.20 -2.61
N THR A 23 6.85 3.45 -3.41
CA THR A 23 5.45 3.40 -2.93
C THR A 23 4.84 2.03 -3.21
N ASN A 24 4.59 1.29 -2.13
CA ASN A 24 3.87 0.02 -2.18
C ASN A 24 2.48 0.18 -1.54
N ARG A 25 1.43 -0.26 -2.25
CA ARG A 25 0.05 -0.30 -1.74
C ARG A 25 -0.21 -1.68 -1.17
N LEU A 26 -0.56 -1.74 0.11
CA LEU A 26 -0.72 -3.01 0.84
C LEU A 26 -2.02 -3.75 0.49
N ASN A 27 -3.04 -3.01 0.07
CA ASN A 27 -4.33 -3.56 -0.29
C ASN A 27 -4.96 -2.69 -1.38
N ASP A 28 -5.11 -3.24 -2.58
CA ASP A 28 -5.73 -2.58 -3.71
C ASP A 28 -7.17 -3.08 -3.98
N GLN A 29 -7.62 -4.12 -3.26
CA GLN A 29 -8.89 -4.79 -3.53
C GLN A 29 -9.88 -4.76 -2.36
N GLY A 30 -9.43 -4.52 -1.13
CA GLY A 30 -10.29 -4.44 0.05
C GLY A 30 -10.53 -3.01 0.48
N VAL A 31 -11.80 -2.59 0.47
CA VAL A 31 -12.25 -1.36 1.11
C VAL A 31 -12.70 -1.73 2.53
N SER A 32 -11.95 -1.30 3.55
CA SER A 32 -12.39 -1.45 4.95
C SER A 32 -13.32 -0.29 5.29
N ILE A 33 -14.56 -0.62 5.68
CA ILE A 33 -15.55 0.34 6.16
C ILE A 33 -15.91 0.00 7.60
N ALA A 34 -16.08 1.02 8.42
CA ALA A 34 -16.46 0.88 9.81
C ALA A 34 -17.57 1.88 10.15
N ASP A 35 -18.57 1.42 10.91
CA ASP A 35 -19.64 2.25 11.43
C ASP A 35 -19.43 2.43 12.94
N PRO A 36 -19.10 3.64 13.43
CA PRO A 36 -18.93 3.91 14.85
C PRO A 36 -20.12 3.48 15.73
N GLY A 37 -21.33 3.40 15.17
CA GLY A 37 -22.54 2.99 15.89
C GLY A 37 -22.61 1.51 16.24
N THR A 38 -21.78 0.65 15.63
CA THR A 38 -21.74 -0.79 15.93
C THR A 38 -20.78 -1.15 17.07
N PHE A 39 -19.93 -0.20 17.49
CA PHE A 39 -18.94 -0.43 18.54
C PHE A 39 -19.50 -0.13 19.93
N GLN A 40 -19.03 -0.87 20.93
CA GLN A 40 -19.44 -0.64 22.31
C GLN A 40 -18.86 0.68 22.83
N PRO A 41 -19.69 1.56 23.44
CA PRO A 41 -19.20 2.80 24.02
C PRO A 41 -18.07 2.54 25.03
N GLY A 42 -16.95 3.26 24.88
CA GLY A 42 -15.80 3.17 25.79
C GLY A 42 -14.80 2.05 25.46
N THR A 43 -15.04 1.22 24.44
CA THR A 43 -14.03 0.26 23.96
C THR A 43 -13.12 0.88 22.89
N PRO A 44 -11.79 0.66 22.96
CA PRO A 44 -10.89 1.08 21.91
C PRO A 44 -11.17 0.28 20.62
N ILE A 45 -11.33 0.98 19.51
CA ILE A 45 -11.53 0.37 18.20
C ILE A 45 -10.15 0.00 17.65
N VAL A 46 -9.89 -1.30 17.52
CA VAL A 46 -8.66 -1.83 16.92
C VAL A 46 -9.05 -2.61 15.68
N GLU A 47 -8.81 -2.01 14.51
CA GLU A 47 -9.08 -2.63 13.22
C GLU A 47 -7.76 -2.90 12.49
N PRO A 48 -7.48 -4.15 12.05
CA PRO A 48 -6.29 -4.43 11.26
C PRO A 48 -6.41 -3.84 9.85
N VAL A 49 -5.72 -2.71 9.64
CA VAL A 49 -5.77 -1.94 8.38
C VAL A 49 -4.96 -2.54 7.22
N GLY A 50 -4.09 -3.51 7.49
CA GLY A 50 -3.29 -4.13 6.45
C GLY A 50 -2.28 -5.13 6.98
N ARG A 51 -1.73 -5.93 6.07
CA ARG A 51 -0.65 -6.88 6.32
C ARG A 51 0.34 -6.80 5.18
N ARG A 52 1.63 -6.88 5.49
CA ARG A 52 2.70 -6.97 4.48
C ARG A 52 3.53 -8.20 4.80
N LYS A 53 3.86 -8.97 3.77
CA LYS A 53 4.90 -10.01 3.91
C LYS A 53 6.25 -9.32 4.13
N ILE A 54 7.07 -9.94 4.96
CA ILE A 54 8.44 -9.48 5.19
C ILE A 54 9.26 -9.79 3.93
N ASP A 55 10.01 -8.80 3.47
CA ASP A 55 10.87 -8.82 2.27
C ASP A 55 12.11 -7.94 2.53
N PHE A 56 13.01 -7.84 1.55
CA PHE A 56 14.24 -7.04 1.63
C PHE A 56 13.99 -5.56 1.97
N ALA A 57 12.79 -5.03 1.70
CA ALA A 57 12.51 -3.63 2.02
C ALA A 57 12.51 -3.35 3.53
N PHE A 58 12.40 -4.39 4.36
CA PHE A 58 12.51 -4.27 5.82
C PHE A 58 13.94 -4.03 6.30
N GLU A 59 14.96 -4.32 5.48
CA GLU A 59 16.36 -3.89 5.73
C GLU A 59 16.50 -2.37 5.69
N HIS A 60 15.52 -1.71 5.09
CA HIS A 60 15.46 -0.28 4.99
C HIS A 60 14.35 0.31 5.85
N ARG A 61 14.40 1.64 5.99
CA ARG A 61 13.38 2.37 6.71
C ARG A 61 12.08 2.39 5.89
N ILE A 62 11.02 1.84 6.46
CA ILE A 62 9.68 1.80 5.90
C ILE A 62 8.82 2.83 6.64
N CYS A 63 7.97 3.54 5.92
CA CYS A 63 6.84 4.27 6.47
C CYS A 63 5.53 3.59 6.03
N PHE A 64 4.78 3.10 7.01
CA PHE A 64 3.39 2.70 6.84
C PHE A 64 2.52 3.93 7.00
N SER A 65 1.67 4.20 6.01
CA SER A 65 0.71 5.31 6.01
C SER A 65 -0.69 4.77 5.87
N VAL A 66 -1.58 5.23 6.73
CA VAL A 66 -3.00 4.89 6.73
C VAL A 66 -3.77 6.18 6.49
N TYR A 67 -4.63 6.17 5.49
CA TYR A 67 -5.53 7.29 5.17
C TYR A 67 -6.93 6.90 5.60
N GLN A 68 -7.50 7.64 6.53
CA GLN A 68 -8.85 7.41 7.04
C GLN A 68 -9.79 8.46 6.45
N HIS A 69 -10.82 8.01 5.77
CA HIS A 69 -11.83 8.87 5.16
C HIS A 69 -13.09 8.89 6.04
N THR A 70 -13.57 10.09 6.37
CA THR A 70 -14.90 10.25 6.98
C THR A 70 -15.92 10.39 5.86
N ILE A 71 -16.81 9.40 5.73
CA ILE A 71 -17.78 9.30 4.64
C ILE A 71 -19.22 9.48 5.15
N THR A 72 -20.13 9.79 4.23
CA THR A 72 -21.56 9.92 4.55
C THR A 72 -22.24 8.56 4.69
N ARG A 73 -23.42 8.51 5.32
CA ARG A 73 -24.20 7.27 5.43
C ARG A 73 -24.52 6.64 4.07
N ASN A 74 -24.89 7.47 3.09
CA ASN A 74 -25.22 6.98 1.74
C ASN A 74 -24.00 6.39 1.03
N ALA A 75 -22.81 6.96 1.23
CA ALA A 75 -21.57 6.42 0.70
C ALA A 75 -21.18 5.10 1.38
N TYR A 76 -21.33 5.01 2.70
CA TYR A 76 -21.13 3.76 3.45
C TYR A 76 -21.99 2.63 2.89
N GLU A 77 -23.27 2.88 2.65
CA GLU A 77 -24.19 1.89 2.07
C GLU A 77 -23.83 1.50 0.63
N TYR A 78 -23.32 2.45 -0.16
CA TYR A 78 -22.79 2.17 -1.50
C TYR A 78 -21.58 1.24 -1.41
N TRP A 79 -20.58 1.56 -0.58
CA TRP A 79 -19.38 0.74 -0.40
C TRP A 79 -19.71 -0.64 0.18
N GLN A 80 -20.70 -0.76 1.05
CA GLN A 80 -21.18 -2.05 1.56
C GLN A 80 -21.73 -2.94 0.42
N LYS A 81 -22.51 -2.37 -0.51
CA LYS A 81 -23.00 -3.10 -1.70
C LYS A 81 -21.86 -3.51 -2.63
N ILE A 82 -20.88 -2.63 -2.84
CA ILE A 82 -19.68 -2.96 -3.62
C ILE A 82 -18.88 -4.10 -2.96
N GLY A 83 -18.70 -4.06 -1.64
CA GLY A 83 -18.02 -5.12 -0.90
C GLY A 83 -18.66 -6.50 -1.09
N GLN A 84 -19.99 -6.56 -1.14
CA GLN A 84 -20.75 -7.79 -1.41
C GLN A 84 -20.51 -8.34 -2.82
N LEU A 85 -20.23 -7.48 -3.80
CA LEU A 85 -19.97 -7.88 -5.19
C LEU A 85 -18.52 -8.30 -5.43
N VAL A 86 -17.57 -7.68 -4.75
CA VAL A 86 -16.13 -7.93 -4.94
C VAL A 86 -15.65 -9.14 -4.15
N SER A 87 -16.38 -9.54 -3.10
CA SER A 87 -16.08 -10.73 -2.30
C SER A 87 -17.17 -11.81 -2.45
N PRO A 88 -17.37 -12.39 -3.64
CA PRO A 88 -18.32 -13.49 -3.80
C PRO A 88 -17.86 -14.70 -2.98
N THR A 89 -18.81 -15.37 -2.33
CA THR A 89 -18.57 -16.57 -1.52
C THR A 89 -18.13 -17.79 -2.34
N GLY A 90 -18.21 -17.71 -3.68
CA GLY A 90 -17.87 -18.77 -4.62
C GLY A 90 -18.94 -19.85 -4.74
N THR A 91 -20.17 -19.57 -4.32
CA THR A 91 -21.27 -20.55 -4.29
C THR A 91 -22.20 -20.40 -5.48
N ILE A 92 -22.93 -21.47 -5.83
CA ILE A 92 -23.98 -21.43 -6.86
C ILE A 92 -25.18 -20.54 -6.48
N PHE A 93 -25.23 -20.09 -5.23
CA PHE A 93 -26.25 -19.18 -4.70
C PHE A 93 -25.72 -17.75 -4.54
N ASP A 94 -24.51 -17.47 -5.03
CA ASP A 94 -23.98 -16.11 -5.04
C ASP A 94 -24.91 -15.23 -5.87
N THR A 95 -25.21 -14.04 -5.34
CA THR A 95 -26.06 -13.09 -6.04
C THR A 95 -25.35 -12.69 -7.34
N PRO A 96 -25.99 -12.83 -8.52
CA PRO A 96 -25.37 -12.46 -9.77
C PRO A 96 -24.96 -10.98 -9.70
N PRO A 97 -23.79 -10.61 -10.24
CA PRO A 97 -23.31 -9.24 -10.15
C PRO A 97 -24.31 -8.30 -10.81
N ALA A 98 -25.03 -7.54 -9.98
CA ALA A 98 -26.00 -6.55 -10.40
C ALA A 98 -25.36 -5.17 -10.38
N ARG A 99 -25.88 -4.27 -11.22
CA ARG A 99 -25.47 -2.86 -11.20
C ARG A 99 -25.79 -2.28 -9.81
N VAL A 100 -24.77 -1.71 -9.15
CA VAL A 100 -24.95 -0.91 -7.94
C VAL A 100 -25.26 0.53 -8.38
N PRO A 101 -26.48 1.05 -8.13
CA PRO A 101 -26.79 2.43 -8.44
C PRO A 101 -25.97 3.35 -7.53
N GLY A 102 -25.33 4.34 -8.14
CA GLY A 102 -24.64 5.42 -7.44
C GLY A 102 -25.50 6.67 -7.29
N ASN A 103 -24.85 7.82 -7.14
CA ASN A 103 -25.46 9.16 -7.12
C ASN A 103 -25.17 9.98 -8.39
N LEU A 104 -24.66 9.34 -9.44
CA LEU A 104 -24.38 9.98 -10.73
C LEU A 104 -25.45 9.62 -11.75
N GLU A 105 -25.83 10.60 -12.57
CA GLU A 105 -26.80 10.44 -13.65
C GLU A 105 -26.20 10.82 -15.00
N ASN A 106 -26.55 10.07 -16.04
CA ASN A 106 -26.19 10.40 -17.41
C ASN A 106 -27.32 11.23 -18.03
N ILE A 107 -27.08 12.53 -18.19
CA ILE A 107 -28.05 13.47 -18.77
C ILE A 107 -28.19 13.34 -20.31
N THR A 108 -27.22 12.72 -20.99
CA THR A 108 -27.18 12.63 -22.46
C THR A 108 -27.79 11.35 -23.00
N ASP A 109 -27.64 10.24 -22.26
CA ASP A 109 -28.20 8.93 -22.63
C ASP A 109 -28.76 8.24 -21.37
N PRO A 110 -30.07 8.42 -21.07
CA PRO A 110 -30.72 7.77 -19.93
C PRO A 110 -30.74 6.24 -20.00
N GLY A 111 -30.57 5.63 -21.19
CA GLY A 111 -30.45 4.19 -21.36
C GLY A 111 -29.12 3.64 -20.85
N ASN A 112 -28.12 4.51 -20.69
CA ASN A 112 -26.77 4.18 -20.22
C ASN A 112 -26.41 4.97 -18.95
N PRO A 113 -26.95 4.58 -17.78
CA PRO A 113 -26.72 5.31 -16.54
C PRO A 113 -25.26 5.20 -16.09
N ALA A 114 -24.79 6.27 -15.45
CA ALA A 114 -23.44 6.36 -14.93
C ALA A 114 -23.19 5.32 -13.83
N LEU A 115 -21.93 4.88 -13.75
CA LEU A 115 -21.45 3.97 -12.71
C LEU A 115 -20.56 4.74 -11.73
N GLY A 116 -20.46 4.22 -10.51
CA GLY A 116 -19.65 4.82 -9.45
C GLY A 116 -20.46 5.70 -8.51
N TYR A 117 -19.80 6.17 -7.45
CA TYR A 117 -20.37 7.06 -6.46
C TYR A 117 -19.44 8.24 -6.28
N PHE A 118 -19.99 9.44 -6.39
CA PHE A 118 -19.27 10.68 -6.12
C PHE A 118 -19.40 11.04 -4.65
N GLU A 119 -18.28 11.15 -3.96
CA GLU A 119 -18.25 11.58 -2.57
C GLU A 119 -17.15 12.61 -2.31
N ILE A 120 -17.35 13.40 -1.26
CA ILE A 120 -16.35 14.31 -0.71
C ILE A 120 -16.19 13.90 0.75
N SER A 121 -14.96 13.62 1.15
CA SER A 121 -14.63 13.17 2.51
C SER A 121 -13.49 13.98 3.09
N THR A 122 -13.52 14.16 4.41
CA THR A 122 -12.35 14.62 5.16
C THR A 122 -11.40 13.45 5.34
N ILE A 123 -10.11 13.70 5.14
CA ILE A 123 -9.05 12.70 5.25
C ILE A 123 -8.22 13.00 6.48
N ASP A 124 -8.07 12.02 7.35
CA ASP A 124 -7.04 12.00 8.39
C ASP A 124 -5.94 10.99 8.01
N THR A 125 -4.72 11.20 8.47
CA THR A 125 -3.56 10.37 8.10
C THR A 125 -2.72 10.00 9.30
N ALA A 126 -2.58 8.70 9.54
CA ALA A 126 -1.63 8.15 10.50
C ALA A 126 -0.40 7.61 9.79
N ARG A 127 0.79 7.85 10.35
CA ARG A 127 2.06 7.33 9.82
C ARG A 127 2.91 6.69 10.91
N ILE A 128 3.46 5.52 10.62
CA ILE A 128 4.37 4.79 11.51
C ILE A 128 5.61 4.41 10.69
N TYR A 129 6.78 4.67 11.23
CA TYR A 129 8.05 4.27 10.61
C TYR A 129 8.55 2.97 11.23
N SER A 130 9.12 2.07 10.43
CA SER A 130 9.95 1.00 10.97
C SER A 130 11.13 1.62 11.73
N ARG A 131 11.36 1.13 12.94
CA ARG A 131 12.42 1.51 13.87
C ARG A 131 12.97 0.21 14.44
N ASN A 132 14.23 0.22 14.86
CA ASN A 132 14.84 -0.93 15.52
C ASN A 132 13.97 -1.34 16.73
N GLY A 133 13.69 -2.64 16.86
CA GLY A 133 12.83 -3.19 17.91
C GLY A 133 11.33 -3.20 17.62
N LEU A 134 10.82 -2.54 16.56
CA LEU A 134 9.38 -2.60 16.22
C LEU A 134 8.91 -3.99 15.79
N LEU A 135 9.83 -4.84 15.34
CA LEU A 135 9.54 -6.21 14.92
C LEU A 135 9.93 -7.22 16.02
N GLY A 136 10.31 -6.73 17.21
CA GLY A 136 10.87 -7.53 18.29
C GLY A 136 12.39 -7.64 18.20
N ASP A 137 13.05 -7.83 19.35
CA ASP A 137 14.51 -7.98 19.44
C ASP A 137 15.02 -9.29 18.80
N ASP A 138 14.12 -10.27 18.65
CA ASP A 138 14.39 -11.56 17.99
C ASP A 138 14.36 -11.46 16.45
N PHE A 139 13.88 -10.34 15.90
CA PHE A 139 13.80 -10.13 14.46
C PHE A 139 15.10 -9.50 13.95
N LEU A 140 16.11 -10.35 13.77
CA LEU A 140 17.29 -10.05 12.97
C LEU A 140 16.94 -10.34 11.52
N LEU A 141 16.86 -9.29 10.68
CA LEU A 141 16.90 -9.50 9.24
C LEU A 141 18.19 -10.26 8.93
N GLN A 142 18.02 -11.37 8.22
CA GLN A 142 19.00 -12.42 7.97
C GLN A 142 20.42 -11.90 7.73
N ASP A 143 21.44 -12.65 8.16
CA ASP A 143 22.87 -12.29 8.15
C ASP A 143 23.47 -11.89 6.78
N PHE A 144 22.71 -12.01 5.68
CA PHE A 144 23.12 -11.62 4.33
C PHE A 144 22.30 -10.42 3.85
N PRO A 145 22.93 -9.26 3.58
CA PRO A 145 22.23 -8.10 3.05
C PRO A 145 21.71 -8.39 1.65
N TYR A 146 20.50 -7.92 1.33
CA TYR A 146 19.89 -8.13 0.01
C TYR A 146 20.78 -7.71 -1.16
N CYS A 147 21.51 -6.60 -0.98
CA CYS A 147 22.46 -6.10 -1.96
C CYS A 147 23.88 -6.62 -1.70
N GLU A 148 24.10 -7.91 -1.89
CA GLU A 148 25.42 -8.55 -1.81
C GLU A 148 25.94 -8.91 -3.21
N TYR A 149 27.22 -8.61 -3.47
CA TYR A 149 27.86 -8.98 -4.72
C TYR A 149 28.24 -10.47 -4.74
N ASP A 150 27.84 -11.17 -5.79
CA ASP A 150 28.35 -12.51 -6.08
C ASP A 150 29.69 -12.41 -6.81
N PHE A 151 30.76 -12.74 -6.08
CA PHE A 151 32.14 -12.75 -6.58
C PHE A 151 32.53 -14.06 -7.28
N SER A 152 31.62 -15.02 -7.44
CA SER A 152 31.87 -16.26 -8.20
C SER A 152 31.94 -16.04 -9.71
N THR A 153 31.45 -14.89 -10.19
CA THR A 153 31.46 -14.48 -11.60
C THR A 153 32.18 -13.14 -11.79
N TRP A 154 32.76 -12.91 -12.97
CA TRP A 154 33.44 -11.65 -13.32
C TRP A 154 32.77 -10.99 -14.55
N PRO A 155 32.29 -9.73 -14.45
CA PRO A 155 32.31 -8.88 -13.26
C PRO A 155 31.35 -9.40 -12.16
N PRO A 156 31.59 -9.07 -10.87
CA PRO A 156 30.68 -9.44 -9.79
C PRO A 156 29.26 -8.98 -10.09
N VAL A 157 28.30 -9.87 -9.96
CA VAL A 157 26.89 -9.57 -10.23
C VAL A 157 26.16 -9.22 -8.94
N ASN A 158 25.19 -8.32 -9.04
CA ASN A 158 24.25 -8.00 -7.97
C ASN A 158 22.86 -7.81 -8.60
N HIS A 159 21.84 -7.71 -7.75
CA HIS A 159 20.51 -7.29 -8.13
C HIS A 159 20.55 -5.93 -8.83
N LEU A 160 19.83 -5.80 -9.94
CA LEU A 160 19.86 -4.62 -10.79
C LEU A 160 19.37 -3.37 -10.04
N GLU A 161 18.41 -3.54 -9.15
CA GLU A 161 17.86 -2.53 -8.26
C GLU A 161 18.90 -1.98 -7.26
N CYS A 162 19.92 -2.76 -6.88
CA CYS A 162 21.02 -2.31 -6.02
C CYS A 162 21.93 -1.30 -6.73
N ASP A 163 22.04 -1.39 -8.06
CA ASP A 163 22.82 -0.48 -8.90
C ASP A 163 21.97 0.66 -9.50
N ASN A 164 20.66 0.45 -9.63
CA ASN A 164 19.69 1.41 -10.13
C ASN A 164 18.32 1.23 -9.47
N CYS A 165 18.07 1.97 -8.40
CA CYS A 165 16.85 1.81 -7.60
C CYS A 165 15.56 2.20 -8.35
N LEU A 166 15.68 2.90 -9.49
CA LEU A 166 14.55 3.28 -10.35
C LEU A 166 13.97 2.11 -11.17
N VAL A 167 14.63 0.95 -11.15
CA VAL A 167 14.08 -0.27 -11.76
C VAL A 167 12.92 -0.83 -10.94
N LEU A 168 12.87 -0.52 -9.64
CA LEU A 168 11.75 -0.93 -8.79
C LEU A 168 10.46 -0.21 -9.21
N PRO A 169 9.30 -0.91 -9.20
CA PRO A 169 8.03 -0.29 -9.58
C PRO A 169 7.63 0.79 -8.58
N SER A 170 7.03 1.88 -9.07
CA SER A 170 6.59 3.01 -8.24
C SER A 170 7.72 3.65 -7.40
N SER A 171 8.95 3.60 -7.92
CA SER A 171 10.12 4.28 -7.38
C SER A 171 10.18 5.73 -7.87
N THR A 172 10.71 6.62 -7.02
CA THR A 172 11.00 8.00 -7.38
C THR A 172 12.22 8.51 -6.62
N LEU A 173 12.93 9.49 -7.19
CA LEU A 173 13.98 10.24 -6.49
C LEU A 173 13.41 11.37 -5.63
N ASP A 174 12.15 11.75 -5.87
CA ASP A 174 11.51 12.83 -5.17
C ASP A 174 11.14 12.39 -3.76
N LYS A 175 11.84 12.96 -2.78
CA LYS A 175 11.53 12.75 -1.37
C LYS A 175 10.11 13.23 -1.06
N PRO A 176 9.22 12.37 -0.53
CA PRO A 176 7.90 12.81 -0.12
C PRO A 176 8.01 13.89 0.96
N VAL A 177 7.22 14.96 0.84
CA VAL A 177 7.23 16.11 1.77
C VAL A 177 6.99 15.73 3.24
N TRP A 178 6.28 14.63 3.48
CA TRP A 178 5.96 14.12 4.81
C TRP A 178 6.99 13.10 5.34
N TRP A 179 8.00 12.74 4.54
CA TRP A 179 9.03 11.77 4.92
C TRP A 179 10.03 12.40 5.90
N GLN A 180 10.11 11.83 7.11
CA GLN A 180 10.96 12.29 8.21
C GLN A 180 12.28 11.53 8.26
#